data_AF-A0A946VNW1-F1
#
_entry.id   AF-A0A946VNW1-F1
#
_cell.length_a   1.000
_cell.length_b   1.000
_cell.length_c   1.000
_cell.angle_alpha   90.00
_cell.angle_beta   90.00
_cell.angle_gamma   90.00
#
_symmetry.space_group_name_H-M   'P 1'
#
loop_
_entity.id
_entity.type
_entity.pdbx_description
1 polymer ?
#
loop_
_entity_poly.entity_id
_entity_poly.type
_entity_poly.pdbx_seq_one_letter_code
_entity_poly.pdbx_strand_id
1 'polypeptide(L)'
;NGPLGAPAIDIEEVREVSDATVGIKVSGPAREPELTPFSEPPLPDDEIIFRMVTGRVPGTKTTSSENQLIAQALVSSGIKFGGASISETAEKLGIQNFNVGTGDESDLLVSGYLDPSLYVEYGVNALGDGSTFKVRWDFARQLSLEMIGGLQSSLDLLYTREF
;
A
#
# COMPACT_ATOMS: atom_id res chain seq x y z
N ASN A 1 38.61 11.46 3.01
CA ASN A 1 39.05 12.28 1.86
C ASN A 1 38.66 11.59 0.56
N GLY A 2 37.42 11.79 0.11
CA GLY A 2 36.89 11.27 -1.16
C GLY A 2 36.46 12.40 -2.08
N PRO A 3 36.28 12.15 -3.39
CA PRO A 3 35.99 13.17 -4.39
C PRO A 3 34.73 13.98 -4.03
N LEU A 4 34.84 15.30 -4.07
CA LEU A 4 33.82 16.28 -3.66
C LEU A 4 32.45 16.16 -4.39
N GLY A 5 32.32 15.27 -5.38
CA GLY A 5 31.10 15.06 -6.17
C GLY A 5 30.21 13.89 -5.74
N ALA A 6 30.64 13.06 -4.78
CA ALA A 6 29.87 11.91 -4.29
C ALA A 6 30.17 11.68 -2.79
N PRO A 7 29.57 12.48 -1.89
CA PRO A 7 29.73 12.25 -0.45
C PRO A 7 29.24 10.84 -0.11
N ALA A 8 30.01 10.11 0.68
CA ALA A 8 29.54 8.86 1.27
C ALA A 8 28.64 9.20 2.46
N ILE A 9 27.52 8.50 2.55
CA ILE A 9 26.60 8.55 3.68
C ILE A 9 26.90 7.32 4.54
N ASP A 10 26.91 7.49 5.86
CA ASP A 10 26.94 6.41 6.84
C ASP A 10 26.03 6.85 8.00
N ILE A 11 24.80 6.35 7.99
CA ILE A 11 23.74 6.70 8.93
C ILE A 11 23.19 5.42 9.51
N GLU A 12 22.97 5.40 10.81
CA GLU A 12 22.31 4.30 11.51
C GLU A 12 21.10 4.89 12.24
N GLU A 13 19.91 4.34 11.98
CA GLU A 13 18.70 4.61 12.77
C GLU A 13 18.32 3.32 13.49
N VAL A 14 18.02 3.46 14.79
CA VAL A 14 17.66 2.35 15.68
C VAL A 14 16.42 2.74 16.46
N ARG A 15 15.49 1.79 16.58
CA ARG A 15 14.24 1.95 17.31
C ARG A 15 13.92 0.70 18.11
N GLU A 16 13.48 0.89 19.35
CA GLU A 16 12.81 -0.17 20.10
C GLU A 16 11.34 -0.24 19.70
N VAL A 17 10.91 -1.41 19.24
CA VAL A 17 9.53 -1.68 18.83
C VAL A 17 9.05 -2.94 19.54
N SER A 18 8.25 -2.73 20.60
CA SER A 18 7.65 -3.78 21.41
C SER A 18 8.68 -4.71 22.05
N ASP A 19 9.00 -5.81 21.38
CA ASP A 19 9.81 -6.93 21.85
C ASP A 19 11.16 -7.05 21.14
N ALA A 20 11.46 -6.15 20.19
CA ALA A 20 12.71 -6.17 19.44
C ALA A 20 13.28 -4.76 19.26
N THR A 21 14.61 -4.69 19.24
CA THR A 21 15.33 -3.53 18.71
C THR A 21 15.50 -3.74 17.22
N VAL A 22 15.01 -2.81 16.41
CA VAL A 22 15.14 -2.82 14.95
C VAL A 22 15.96 -1.63 14.49
N GLY A 23 16.74 -1.78 13.43
CA GLY A 23 17.53 -0.70 12.88
C GLY A 23 17.79 -0.85 11.40
N ILE A 24 18.14 0.26 10.76
CA ILE A 24 18.58 0.31 9.37
C ILE A 24 19.88 1.09 9.31
N LYS A 25 20.90 0.46 8.75
CA LYS A 25 22.14 1.12 8.36
C LYS A 25 22.04 1.56 6.90
N VAL A 26 22.35 2.83 6.64
CA VAL A 26 22.42 3.42 5.31
C VAL A 26 23.87 3.79 5.04
N SER A 27 24.51 3.09 4.11
CA SER A 27 25.92 3.31 3.80
C SER A 27 26.18 3.46 2.31
N GLY A 28 27.32 4.01 1.91
CA GLY A 28 27.73 4.11 0.50
C GLY A 28 27.53 5.51 -0.11
N PRO A 29 27.72 5.66 -1.43
CA PRO A 29 27.63 6.96 -2.09
C PRO A 29 26.23 7.56 -1.95
N ALA A 30 26.11 8.88 -1.71
CA ALA A 30 24.82 9.56 -1.59
C ALA A 30 23.90 9.42 -2.82
N ARG A 31 24.45 9.04 -3.97
CA ARG A 31 23.70 8.78 -5.21
C ARG A 31 23.18 7.35 -5.32
N GLU A 32 23.74 6.43 -4.55
CA GLU A 32 23.44 5.01 -4.57
C GLU A 32 23.68 4.42 -3.17
N PRO A 33 22.86 4.81 -2.18
CA PRO A 33 23.00 4.31 -0.83
C PRO A 33 22.54 2.84 -0.76
N GLU A 34 23.29 2.04 0.00
CA GLU A 34 22.96 0.68 0.37
C GLU A 34 22.27 0.67 1.74
N LEU A 35 21.15 -0.05 1.83
CA LEU A 35 20.34 -0.19 3.04
C LEU A 35 20.53 -1.59 3.60
N THR A 36 20.95 -1.68 4.86
CA THR A 36 21.14 -2.95 5.58
C THR A 36 20.28 -2.96 6.83
N PRO A 37 19.13 -3.66 6.83
CA PRO A 37 18.31 -3.84 8.01
C PRO A 37 19.00 -4.79 9.01
N PHE A 38 18.77 -4.56 10.31
CA PHE A 38 19.20 -5.46 11.38
C PHE A 38 18.22 -5.41 12.56
N SER A 39 18.22 -6.46 13.38
CA SER A 39 17.41 -6.48 14.59
C SER A 39 17.97 -7.42 15.66
N GLU A 40 17.58 -7.15 16.90
CA GLU A 40 17.80 -8.03 18.03
C GLU A 40 16.48 -8.23 18.80
N PRO A 41 15.91 -9.46 18.85
CA PRO A 41 16.39 -10.69 18.20
C PRO A 41 16.36 -10.63 16.65
N PRO A 42 17.03 -11.57 15.93
CA PRO A 42 17.03 -11.59 14.46
C PRO A 42 15.61 -11.81 13.90
N LEU A 43 15.18 -10.89 13.04
CA LEU A 43 13.88 -10.90 12.35
C LEU A 43 14.09 -10.93 10.82
N PRO A 44 13.07 -11.31 10.05
CA PRO A 44 13.06 -11.11 8.60
C PRO A 44 13.19 -9.63 8.21
N ASP A 45 13.96 -9.34 7.15
CA ASP A 45 14.25 -7.98 6.69
C ASP A 45 12.99 -7.14 6.41
N ASP A 46 11.95 -7.75 5.85
CA ASP A 46 10.66 -7.13 5.57
C ASP A 46 9.93 -6.69 6.85
N GLU A 47 10.01 -7.49 7.91
CA GLU A 47 9.49 -7.16 9.22
C GLU A 47 10.27 -6.03 9.89
N ILE A 48 11.61 -6.01 9.77
CA ILE A 48 12.46 -4.94 10.29
C ILE A 48 12.08 -3.61 9.62
N ILE A 49 11.97 -3.60 8.29
CA ILE A 49 11.59 -2.41 7.52
C ILE A 49 10.17 -1.96 7.90
N PHE A 50 9.22 -2.90 8.04
CA PHE A 50 7.86 -2.59 8.48
C PHE A 50 7.86 -1.92 9.87
N ARG A 51 8.57 -2.50 10.85
CA ARG A 51 8.68 -1.96 12.22
C ARG A 51 9.37 -0.58 12.23
N MET A 52 10.33 -0.33 11.35
CA MET A 52 11.01 0.96 11.20
C MET A 52 10.10 2.05 10.64
N VAL A 53 9.30 1.72 9.62
CA VAL A 53 8.36 2.66 8.99
C VAL A 53 7.14 2.93 9.89
N THR A 54 6.60 1.89 10.50
CA THR A 54 5.31 1.95 11.24
C THR A 54 5.47 2.10 12.75
N GLY A 55 6.64 1.77 13.30
CA GLY A 55 6.89 1.73 14.74
C GLY A 55 6.20 0.57 15.46
N ARG A 56 5.74 -0.49 14.75
CA ARG A 56 4.91 -1.56 15.31
C ARG A 56 5.22 -2.94 14.75
N VAL A 57 4.87 -3.97 15.52
CA VAL A 57 4.94 -5.38 15.14
C VAL A 57 3.91 -5.70 14.06
N PRO A 58 4.28 -6.38 12.95
CA PRO A 58 3.33 -6.87 11.96
C PRO A 58 2.24 -7.73 12.59
N GLY A 59 1.00 -7.61 12.14
CA GLY A 59 -0.11 -8.42 12.66
C GLY A 59 -0.76 -7.92 13.95
N THR A 60 -0.33 -6.77 14.49
CA THR A 60 -1.06 -6.11 15.59
C THR A 60 -2.30 -5.38 15.05
N LYS A 61 -3.44 -5.50 15.75
CA LYS A 61 -4.72 -4.91 15.29
C LYS A 61 -4.58 -3.41 15.07
N THR A 62 -4.73 -2.98 13.82
CA THR A 62 -4.61 -1.57 13.44
C THR A 62 -5.97 -0.88 13.62
N THR A 63 -5.95 0.38 14.06
CA THR A 63 -7.17 1.20 14.09
C THR A 63 -7.38 1.85 12.72
N SER A 64 -8.64 2.02 12.28
CA SER A 64 -8.95 2.56 10.94
C SER A 64 -8.27 3.91 10.63
N SER A 65 -8.04 4.75 11.65
CA SER A 65 -7.35 6.05 11.52
C SER A 65 -5.87 5.92 11.13
N GLU A 66 -5.21 4.83 11.52
CA GLU A 66 -3.77 4.63 11.31
C GLU A 66 -3.49 4.02 9.95
N ASN A 67 -4.38 3.15 9.46
CA ASN A 67 -4.33 2.71 8.07
C ASN A 67 -4.45 3.91 7.13
N GLN A 68 -5.30 4.88 7.47
CA GLN A 68 -5.47 6.08 6.65
C GLN A 68 -4.17 6.91 6.60
N LEU A 69 -3.37 6.93 7.67
CA LEU A 69 -2.06 7.57 7.68
C LEU A 69 -1.03 6.77 6.87
N ILE A 70 -1.06 5.44 6.93
CA ILE A 70 -0.21 4.58 6.10
C ILE A 70 -0.55 4.73 4.61
N ALA A 71 -1.83 4.70 4.25
CA ALA A 71 -2.30 4.95 2.88
C ALA A 71 -1.85 6.33 2.39
N GLN A 72 -1.97 7.37 3.22
CA GLN A 72 -1.46 8.71 2.90
C GLN A 72 0.07 8.75 2.76
N ALA A 73 0.81 8.01 3.59
CA ALA A 73 2.26 7.89 3.49
C ALA A 73 2.70 7.15 2.21
N LEU A 74 2.01 6.08 1.82
CA LEU A 74 2.25 5.33 0.58
C LEU A 74 1.99 6.20 -0.66
N VAL A 75 0.88 6.94 -0.66
CA VAL A 75 0.53 7.91 -1.72
C VAL A 75 1.55 9.04 -1.79
N SER A 76 1.92 9.64 -0.66
CA SER A 76 2.87 10.77 -0.62
C SER A 76 4.33 10.36 -0.88
N SER A 77 4.70 9.11 -0.58
CA SER A 77 6.03 8.56 -0.87
C SER A 77 6.20 8.14 -2.32
N GLY A 78 5.11 8.11 -3.11
CA GLY A 78 5.16 7.76 -4.53
C GLY A 78 5.70 6.34 -4.79
N ILE A 79 5.41 5.40 -3.89
CA ILE A 79 5.99 4.05 -3.90
C ILE A 79 5.78 3.40 -5.27
N LYS A 80 6.90 3.01 -5.87
CA LYS A 80 6.99 2.39 -7.19
C LYS A 80 6.88 0.88 -7.02
N PHE A 81 5.75 0.29 -7.40
CA PHE A 81 5.66 -1.16 -7.57
C PHE A 81 6.26 -1.54 -8.93
N GLY A 82 7.32 -2.36 -8.94
CA GLY A 82 7.92 -2.86 -10.18
C GLY A 82 8.66 -1.83 -11.04
N GLY A 83 9.11 -0.71 -10.46
CA GLY A 83 9.92 0.31 -11.17
C GLY A 83 9.14 1.43 -11.86
N ALA A 84 7.80 1.36 -11.89
CA ALA A 84 6.92 2.42 -12.39
C ALA A 84 6.06 2.99 -11.24
N SER A 85 5.71 4.28 -11.33
CA SER A 85 4.73 4.83 -10.39
C SER A 85 3.37 4.19 -10.68
N ILE A 86 2.63 3.85 -9.63
CA ILE A 86 1.32 3.21 -9.74
C ILE A 86 0.34 4.13 -10.51
N SER A 87 0.51 5.46 -10.37
CA SER A 87 -0.24 6.47 -11.11
C SER A 87 0.09 6.47 -12.61
N GLU A 88 1.37 6.37 -12.98
CA GLU A 88 1.80 6.32 -14.38
C GLU A 88 1.33 5.03 -15.08
N THR A 89 1.28 3.93 -14.35
CA THR A 89 0.74 2.66 -14.84
C THR A 89 -0.79 2.74 -15.00
N ALA A 90 -1.48 3.33 -14.02
CA ALA A 90 -2.92 3.57 -14.08
C ALA A 90 -3.30 4.45 -15.29
N GLU A 91 -2.56 5.53 -15.54
CA GLU A 91 -2.76 6.40 -16.71
C GLU A 91 -2.54 5.66 -18.03
N LYS A 92 -1.49 4.83 -18.14
CA LYS A 92 -1.24 4.01 -19.35
C LYS A 92 -2.32 2.95 -19.59
N LEU A 93 -2.93 2.44 -18.52
CA LEU A 93 -4.05 1.50 -18.58
C LEU A 93 -5.41 2.20 -18.79
N GLY A 94 -5.44 3.54 -18.85
CA GLY A 94 -6.67 4.31 -19.00
C GLY A 94 -7.55 4.36 -17.74
N ILE A 95 -6.99 4.01 -16.58
CA ILE A 95 -7.71 4.02 -15.30
C ILE A 95 -7.90 5.48 -14.84
N GLN A 96 -9.14 5.91 -14.80
CA GLN A 96 -9.55 7.24 -14.37
C GLN A 96 -9.85 7.25 -12.86
N ASN A 97 -9.67 8.42 -12.23
CA ASN A 97 -9.99 8.67 -10.83
C ASN A 97 -9.36 7.65 -9.87
N PHE A 98 -8.10 7.31 -10.14
CA PHE A 98 -7.34 6.39 -9.31
C PHE A 98 -7.29 6.86 -7.85
N ASN A 99 -7.59 5.95 -6.94
CA ASN A 99 -7.62 6.22 -5.50
C ASN A 99 -6.92 5.10 -4.73
N VAL A 100 -6.24 5.48 -3.65
CA VAL A 100 -5.73 4.56 -2.64
C VAL A 100 -6.34 4.96 -1.32
N GLY A 101 -7.01 4.00 -0.68
CA GLY A 101 -7.75 4.20 0.56
C GLY A 101 -7.66 2.99 1.48
N THR A 102 -8.52 2.97 2.48
CA THR A 102 -8.52 1.92 3.50
C THR A 102 -9.94 1.43 3.76
N GLY A 103 -10.11 0.10 3.81
CA GLY A 103 -11.41 -0.56 4.00
C GLY A 103 -11.75 -0.90 5.46
N ASP A 104 -12.88 -1.59 5.64
CA ASP A 104 -13.52 -1.85 6.94
C ASP A 104 -12.72 -2.79 7.87
N GLU A 105 -11.65 -3.41 7.41
CA GLU A 105 -10.80 -4.32 8.22
C GLU A 105 -9.30 -4.00 8.16
N SER A 106 -8.92 -2.74 7.94
CA SER A 106 -7.53 -2.34 7.66
C SER A 106 -7.02 -2.76 6.29
N ASP A 107 -7.93 -3.10 5.37
CA ASP A 107 -7.55 -3.42 4.01
C ASP A 107 -6.97 -2.18 3.33
N LEU A 108 -5.83 -2.33 2.66
CA LEU A 108 -5.36 -1.34 1.70
C LEU A 108 -6.17 -1.52 0.42
N LEU A 109 -6.94 -0.50 0.07
CA LEU A 109 -7.79 -0.49 -1.12
C LEU A 109 -7.17 0.34 -2.21
N VAL A 110 -7.21 -0.17 -3.43
CA VAL A 110 -6.80 0.53 -4.63
C VAL A 110 -7.95 0.47 -5.62
N SER A 111 -8.42 1.61 -6.11
CA SER A 111 -9.59 1.67 -6.97
C SER A 111 -9.51 2.70 -8.08
N GLY A 112 -10.40 2.57 -9.06
CA GLY A 112 -10.51 3.49 -10.18
C GLY A 112 -11.56 3.03 -11.20
N TYR A 113 -11.64 3.75 -12.30
CA TYR A 113 -12.60 3.53 -13.37
C TYR A 113 -11.88 3.16 -14.66
N LEU A 114 -12.24 2.02 -15.28
CA LEU A 114 -11.75 1.66 -16.62
C LEU A 114 -12.49 2.46 -17.71
N ASP A 115 -13.76 2.77 -17.44
CA ASP A 115 -14.59 3.69 -18.20
C ASP A 115 -15.62 4.33 -17.24
N PRO A 116 -16.39 5.36 -17.64
CA PRO A 116 -17.32 6.05 -16.75
C PRO A 116 -18.40 5.17 -16.12
N SER A 117 -18.64 3.97 -16.66
CA SER A 117 -19.61 2.99 -16.17
C SER A 117 -18.98 1.78 -15.49
N LEU A 118 -17.66 1.62 -15.53
CA LEU A 118 -16.97 0.42 -15.03
C LEU A 118 -15.95 0.76 -13.95
N TYR A 119 -16.38 0.57 -12.69
CA TYR A 119 -15.55 0.72 -11.50
C TYR A 119 -14.87 -0.60 -11.14
N VAL A 120 -13.58 -0.50 -10.79
CA VAL A 120 -12.79 -1.62 -10.29
C VAL A 120 -12.10 -1.23 -9.00
N GLU A 121 -12.05 -2.17 -8.07
CA GLU A 121 -11.42 -2.01 -6.76
C GLU A 121 -10.74 -3.31 -6.37
N TYR A 122 -9.53 -3.19 -5.83
CA TYR A 122 -8.75 -4.30 -5.32
C TYR A 122 -8.30 -3.98 -3.91
N GLY A 123 -8.58 -4.89 -2.98
CA GLY A 123 -8.22 -4.79 -1.59
C GLY A 123 -7.23 -5.87 -1.18
N VAL A 124 -6.23 -5.50 -0.40
CA VAL A 124 -5.36 -6.45 0.30
C VAL A 124 -5.49 -6.25 1.79
N ASN A 125 -5.67 -7.34 2.52
CA ASN A 125 -5.69 -7.28 3.97
C ASN A 125 -4.31 -6.88 4.49
N ALA A 126 -4.24 -5.96 5.46
CA ALA A 126 -2.98 -5.55 6.08
C ALA A 126 -2.21 -6.70 6.77
N LEU A 127 -2.89 -7.82 7.06
CA LEU A 127 -2.32 -9.05 7.61
C LEU A 127 -1.79 -9.99 6.51
N GLY A 128 -2.05 -9.72 5.23
CA GLY A 128 -1.60 -10.51 4.08
C GLY A 128 -2.31 -11.85 3.89
N ASP A 129 -3.40 -12.11 4.62
CA ASP A 129 -4.14 -13.37 4.67
C ASP A 129 -5.30 -13.46 3.66
N GLY A 130 -5.57 -12.40 2.92
CA GLY A 130 -6.62 -12.37 1.92
C GLY A 130 -6.53 -11.17 0.97
N SER A 131 -7.11 -11.34 -0.22
CA SER A 131 -7.36 -10.25 -1.15
C SER A 131 -8.81 -10.28 -1.60
N THR A 132 -9.34 -9.09 -1.88
CA THR A 132 -10.68 -8.91 -2.43
C THR A 132 -10.57 -8.16 -3.75
N PHE A 133 -11.43 -8.51 -4.69
CA PHE A 133 -11.63 -7.71 -5.90
C PHE A 133 -13.11 -7.40 -6.02
N LYS A 134 -13.41 -6.17 -6.41
CA LYS A 134 -14.77 -5.71 -6.70
C LYS A 134 -14.81 -5.11 -8.09
N VAL A 135 -15.87 -5.46 -8.81
CA VAL A 135 -16.21 -4.87 -10.11
C VAL A 135 -17.64 -4.38 -10.04
N ARG A 136 -17.87 -3.12 -10.35
CA ARG A 136 -19.22 -2.57 -10.52
C ARG A 136 -19.40 -2.03 -11.92
N TRP A 137 -20.41 -2.54 -12.63
CA TRP A 137 -20.75 -2.10 -13.98
C TRP A 137 -22.14 -1.49 -14.03
N ASP A 138 -22.18 -0.18 -14.30
CA ASP A 138 -23.39 0.63 -14.46
C ASP A 138 -23.91 0.48 -15.91
N PHE A 139 -24.51 -0.67 -16.22
CA PHE A 139 -24.96 -1.02 -17.58
C PHE A 139 -26.25 -0.30 -18.01
N ALA A 140 -26.98 0.31 -17.08
CA ALA A 140 -28.07 1.24 -17.36
C ALA A 140 -28.12 2.37 -16.33
N ARG A 141 -28.83 3.45 -16.65
CA ARG A 141 -28.93 4.66 -15.79
C ARG A 141 -29.37 4.40 -14.34
N GLN A 142 -30.08 3.30 -14.10
CA GLN A 142 -30.64 2.94 -12.81
C GLN A 142 -30.24 1.52 -12.38
N LEU A 143 -29.41 0.82 -13.15
CA LEU A 143 -29.05 -0.57 -12.89
C LEU A 143 -27.54 -0.75 -12.93
N SER A 144 -27.03 -1.40 -11.89
CA SER A 144 -25.63 -1.74 -11.76
C SER A 144 -25.47 -3.21 -11.40
N LEU A 145 -24.52 -3.88 -12.02
CA LEU A 145 -24.10 -5.21 -11.61
C LEU A 145 -22.85 -5.07 -10.74
N GLU A 146 -22.88 -5.59 -9.52
CA GLU A 146 -21.73 -5.63 -8.64
C GLU A 146 -21.27 -7.07 -8.43
N MET A 147 -19.96 -7.28 -8.56
CA MET A 147 -19.32 -8.56 -8.33
C MET A 147 -18.22 -8.35 -7.31
N ILE A 148 -18.23 -9.14 -6.25
CA ILE A 148 -17.15 -9.17 -5.26
C ILE A 148 -16.58 -10.58 -5.27
N GLY A 149 -15.27 -10.71 -5.30
CA GLY A 149 -14.56 -11.98 -5.16
C GLY A 149 -13.42 -11.88 -4.17
N GLY A 150 -12.98 -13.04 -3.68
CA GLY A 150 -12.03 -13.17 -2.57
C GLY A 150 -12.39 -14.38 -1.71
N LEU A 151 -12.26 -14.25 -0.39
CA LEU A 151 -12.67 -15.27 0.59
C LEU A 151 -14.16 -15.63 0.51
N GLN A 152 -15.01 -14.65 0.21
CA GLN A 152 -16.39 -14.84 -0.19
C GLN A 152 -16.62 -14.18 -1.54
N SER A 153 -17.40 -14.84 -2.38
CA SER A 153 -17.79 -14.31 -3.69
C SER A 153 -19.29 -14.00 -3.69
N SER A 154 -19.66 -12.82 -4.15
CA SER A 154 -21.05 -12.38 -4.32
C SER A 154 -21.27 -11.77 -5.71
N LEU A 155 -22.52 -11.80 -6.14
CA LEU A 155 -23.00 -11.20 -7.37
C LEU A 155 -24.35 -10.53 -7.08
N ASP A 156 -24.37 -9.22 -7.17
CA ASP A 156 -25.48 -8.39 -6.76
C ASP A 156 -25.98 -7.53 -7.93
N LEU A 157 -27.31 -7.40 -8.05
CA LEU A 157 -27.94 -6.47 -9.00
C LEU A 157 -28.54 -5.31 -8.22
N LEU A 158 -28.01 -4.12 -8.43
CA LEU A 158 -28.37 -2.90 -7.73
C LEU A 158 -29.32 -2.07 -8.60
N TYR A 159 -30.37 -1.52 -7.99
CA TYR A 159 -31.29 -0.57 -8.61
C TYR A 159 -31.32 0.75 -7.85
N THR A 160 -31.07 1.86 -8.55
CA THR A 160 -31.08 3.20 -7.96
C THR A 160 -32.25 4.01 -8.51
N ARG A 161 -33.03 4.62 -7.61
CA ARG A 161 -34.14 5.53 -7.95
C ARG A 161 -33.82 6.92 -7.40
N GLU A 162 -33.80 7.91 -8.30
CA GLU A 162 -33.75 9.33 -7.92
C GLU A 162 -35.16 9.77 -7.48
N PHE A 163 -35.23 10.57 -6.41
CA PHE A 163 -36.47 11.13 -5.85
C PHE A 163 -36.52 12.64 -6.07
#